data_AF-A0A914X9B3-F1
#
_entry.id   AF-A0A914X9B3-F1
#
_cell.length_a   1.000
_cell.length_b   1.000
_cell.length_c   1.000
_cell.angle_alpha   90.00
_cell.angle_beta   90.00
_cell.angle_gamma   90.00
#
_symmetry.space_group_name_H-M   'P 1'
#
loop_
_entity.id
_entity.type
_entity.pdbx_description
1 polymer ?
#
loop_
_entity_poly.entity_id
_entity_poly.type
_entity_poly.pdbx_seq_one_letter_code
_entity_poly.pdbx_strand_id
1 'polypeptide(L)'
;VNMASRMESNSEIGRIQMSSVSHGLLNSRKFVEFRMEERGYIEVKGKGKQTTYWLLDREVEVMRPVSVKKQQNRTIIPKRIKQNYML
;
A
#
# COMPACT_ATOMS: atom_id res chain seq x y z
N VAL A 1 6.04 -1.39 -29.20
CA VAL A 1 5.86 -2.79 -28.77
C VAL A 1 7.06 -3.39 -28.02
N ASN A 2 8.32 -3.11 -28.40
CA ASN A 2 9.52 -3.71 -27.80
C ASN A 2 9.88 -3.24 -26.36
N MET A 3 9.07 -2.41 -25.69
CA MET A 3 9.38 -1.93 -24.33
C MET A 3 8.77 -2.86 -23.27
N ALA A 4 7.51 -3.26 -23.45
CA ALA A 4 6.80 -4.10 -22.50
C ALA A 4 7.48 -5.47 -22.33
N SER A 5 7.84 -6.13 -23.44
CA SER A 5 8.56 -7.42 -23.38
C SER A 5 9.94 -7.31 -22.73
N ARG A 6 10.59 -6.14 -22.78
CA ARG A 6 11.89 -5.90 -22.15
C ARG A 6 11.76 -5.61 -20.66
N MET A 7 10.66 -5.00 -20.25
CA MET A 7 10.34 -4.85 -18.83
C MET A 7 10.01 -6.20 -18.22
N GLU A 8 9.17 -7.00 -18.88
CA GLU A 8 8.83 -8.36 -18.44
C GLU A 8 10.07 -9.26 -18.32
N SER A 9 10.96 -9.27 -19.32
CA SER A 9 12.16 -10.11 -19.30
C SER A 9 13.15 -9.78 -18.17
N ASN A 10 13.05 -8.58 -17.58
CA ASN A 10 13.87 -8.13 -16.47
C ASN A 10 13.09 -8.06 -15.14
N SER A 11 11.83 -8.50 -15.12
CA SER A 11 10.96 -8.43 -13.96
C SER A 11 11.21 -9.58 -12.99
N GLU A 12 10.84 -9.37 -11.73
CA GLU A 12 10.81 -10.41 -10.71
C GLU A 12 9.49 -11.18 -10.79
N ILE A 13 9.54 -12.49 -10.55
CA ILE A 13 8.37 -13.36 -10.56
C ILE A 13 7.36 -12.84 -9.52
N GLY A 14 6.10 -12.70 -9.93
CA GLY A 14 5.01 -12.26 -9.06
C GLY A 14 5.00 -10.75 -8.78
N ARG A 15 5.89 -9.96 -9.40
CA ARG A 15 5.85 -8.50 -9.34
C ARG A 15 5.47 -7.89 -10.69
N ILE A 16 4.86 -6.71 -10.65
CA ILE A 16 4.49 -5.95 -11.86
C ILE A 16 5.47 -4.79 -12.01
N GLN A 17 6.38 -4.88 -12.98
CA GLN A 17 7.28 -3.78 -13.32
C GLN A 17 6.60 -2.78 -14.25
N MET A 18 6.89 -1.50 -14.04
CA MET A 18 6.46 -0.44 -14.94
C MET A 18 7.57 0.54 -15.28
N SER A 19 7.41 1.18 -16.44
CA SER A 19 8.27 2.27 -16.90
C SER A 19 8.00 3.57 -16.16
N SER A 20 8.96 4.50 -16.17
CA SER A 20 8.78 5.86 -15.63
C SER A 20 7.59 6.61 -16.23
N VAL A 21 7.31 6.41 -17.52
CA VAL A 21 6.16 7.01 -18.21
C VAL A 21 4.85 6.48 -17.62
N SER A 22 4.74 5.16 -17.45
CA SER A 22 3.58 4.51 -16.84
C SER A 22 3.37 4.96 -15.39
N HIS A 23 4.46 5.04 -14.62
CA HIS A 23 4.44 5.56 -13.26
C HIS A 23 3.92 7.00 -13.22
N GLY A 24 4.38 7.88 -14.11
CA GLY A 24 3.92 9.27 -14.18
C GLY A 24 2.43 9.41 -14.47
N LEU A 25 1.86 8.52 -15.28
CA LEU A 25 0.43 8.49 -15.57
C LEU A 25 -0.39 8.04 -14.36
N LEU A 26 0.07 6.99 -13.66
CA LEU A 26 -0.59 6.45 -12.46
C LEU A 26 -0.39 7.35 -11.23
N ASN A 27 0.68 8.12 -11.15
CA ASN A 27 0.92 9.09 -10.09
C ASN A 27 0.13 10.40 -10.29
N SER A 28 -0.76 10.46 -11.29
CA SER A 28 -1.65 11.60 -11.48
C SER A 28 -2.74 11.61 -10.41
N ARG A 29 -3.30 12.80 -10.10
CA ARG A 29 -4.36 12.98 -9.07
C ARG A 29 -5.61 12.11 -9.26
N LYS A 30 -5.76 11.47 -10.43
CA LYS A 30 -6.89 10.60 -10.77
C LYS A 30 -6.76 9.18 -10.22
N PHE A 31 -5.55 8.77 -9.84
CA PHE A 31 -5.20 7.37 -9.56
C PHE A 31 -4.42 7.25 -8.24
N VAL A 32 -4.89 7.96 -7.21
CA VAL A 32 -4.26 8.01 -5.89
C VAL A 32 -4.27 6.66 -5.17
N GLU A 33 -5.07 5.69 -5.63
CA GLU A 33 -5.17 4.38 -5.01
C GLU A 33 -3.98 3.46 -5.29
N PHE A 34 -3.14 3.76 -6.29
CA PHE A 34 -2.05 2.87 -6.68
C PHE A 34 -0.78 3.17 -5.88
N ARG A 35 -0.31 2.15 -5.16
CA ARG A 35 0.96 2.21 -4.43
C ARG A 35 2.08 1.65 -5.28
N MET A 36 3.13 2.43 -5.43
CA MET A 36 4.27 2.12 -6.28
C MET A 36 5.57 2.37 -5.51
N GLU A 37 6.62 1.61 -5.81
CA GLU A 37 7.97 1.84 -5.28
C GLU A 37 8.99 1.95 -6.43
N GLU A 38 10.00 2.80 -6.26
CA GLU A 38 11.12 2.85 -7.19
C GLU A 38 11.98 1.59 -7.05
N ARG A 39 12.17 0.89 -8.16
CA ARG A 39 13.12 -0.23 -8.26
C ARG A 39 14.55 0.28 -8.46
N GLY A 40 14.66 1.38 -9.20
CA GLY A 40 15.92 1.95 -9.69
C GLY A 40 16.09 1.75 -11.20
N TYR A 41 17.34 1.79 -11.65
CA TYR A 41 17.67 1.76 -13.07
C TYR A 41 17.82 0.33 -13.62
N ILE A 42 17.30 0.10 -14.82
CA ILE A 42 17.66 -1.06 -15.65
C ILE A 42 18.23 -0.60 -16.98
N GLU A 43 19.10 -1.43 -17.57
CA GLU A 43 19.65 -1.17 -18.88
C GLU A 43 18.74 -1.76 -19.96
N VAL A 44 18.15 -0.89 -20.78
CA VAL A 44 17.23 -1.29 -21.85
C VAL A 44 17.94 -1.14 -23.19
N LYS A 45 18.06 -2.26 -23.92
CA LYS A 45 18.72 -2.28 -25.23
C LYS A 45 18.12 -1.24 -26.18
N GLY A 46 18.96 -0.34 -26.69
CA GLY A 46 18.56 0.74 -27.60
C GLY A 46 17.92 1.97 -26.94
N LYS A 47 17.82 1.98 -25.59
CA LYS A 47 17.22 3.07 -24.80
C LYS A 47 18.11 3.53 -23.65
N GLY A 48 19.19 2.80 -23.36
CA GLY A 48 20.12 3.10 -22.26
C GLY A 48 19.50 2.80 -20.90
N LYS A 49 20.00 3.50 -19.86
CA LYS A 49 19.50 3.37 -18.49
C LYS A 49 18.10 3.99 -18.39
N GLN A 50 17.17 3.23 -17.79
CA GLN A 50 15.79 3.65 -17.57
C GLN A 50 15.41 3.41 -16.11
N THR A 51 14.84 4.41 -15.45
CA THR A 51 14.23 4.23 -14.12
C THR A 51 12.96 3.40 -14.26
N THR A 52 12.77 2.48 -13.33
CA THR A 52 11.60 1.60 -13.28
C THR A 52 11.04 1.49 -11.88
N TYR A 53 9.80 1.06 -11.82
CA TYR A 53 9.01 1.03 -10.59
C TYR A 53 8.30 -0.31 -10.47
N TRP A 54 8.04 -0.74 -9.24
CA TRP A 54 7.14 -1.84 -8.95
C TRP A 54 5.76 -1.30 -8.61
N LEU A 55 4.71 -1.91 -9.15
CA LEU A 55 3.37 -1.77 -8.60
C LEU A 55 3.25 -2.70 -7.39
N LEU A 56 2.91 -2.14 -6.23
CA LEU A 56 2.78 -2.89 -4.99
C LEU A 56 1.35 -3.34 -4.75
N ASP A 57 0.43 -2.38 -4.74
CA ASP A 57 -0.97 -2.65 -4.42
C ASP A 57 -1.88 -1.55 -4.97
N ARG A 58 -3.17 -1.83 -4.96
CA ARG A 58 -4.24 -0.86 -5.22
C ARG A 58 -5.12 -0.78 -3.98
N GLU A 59 -5.04 0.34 -3.27
CA GLU A 59 -5.96 0.67 -2.19
C GLU A 59 -7.31 1.09 -2.79
N VAL A 60 -8.05 0.11 -3.31
CA VAL A 60 -9.47 0.33 -3.56
C VAL A 60 -10.06 0.61 -2.19
N GLU A 61 -10.56 1.83 -1.95
CA GLU A 61 -11.60 2.03 -0.94
C GLU A 61 -12.82 1.23 -1.39
N VAL A 62 -12.74 -0.09 -1.24
CA VAL A 62 -13.92 -0.89 -1.01
C VAL A 62 -14.52 -0.22 0.21
N MET A 63 -15.77 0.21 0.13
CA MET A 63 -16.59 0.47 1.31
C MET A 63 -16.55 -0.82 2.15
N ARG A 64 -15.49 -0.99 2.96
CA ARG A 64 -15.41 -2.04 3.95
C ARG A 64 -16.53 -1.66 4.92
N PRO A 65 -17.47 -2.56 5.26
CA PRO A 65 -18.37 -2.26 6.37
C PRO A 65 -17.48 -1.85 7.54
N VAL A 66 -17.69 -0.64 8.04
CA VAL A 66 -16.91 -0.07 9.14
C VAL A 66 -16.86 -1.15 10.22
N SER A 67 -15.68 -1.69 10.48
CA SER A 67 -15.48 -2.58 11.60
C SER A 67 -15.73 -1.75 12.85
N VAL A 68 -16.96 -1.81 13.37
CA VAL A 68 -17.31 -1.21 14.65
C VAL A 68 -16.32 -1.77 15.66
N LYS A 69 -15.41 -0.92 16.15
CA LYS A 69 -14.53 -1.30 17.26
C LYS A 69 -15.46 -1.65 18.42
N LYS A 70 -15.56 -2.95 18.75
CA LYS A 70 -16.23 -3.41 19.97
C LYS A 70 -15.49 -2.77 21.15
N GLN A 71 -16.04 -1.68 21.69
CA GLN A 71 -15.57 -1.09 22.93
C GLN A 71 -15.57 -2.21 23.97
N GLN A 72 -14.39 -2.62 24.41
CA GLN A 72 -14.24 -3.36 25.64
C GLN A 72 -14.55 -2.36 26.76
N ASN A 73 -15.83 -2.17 27.04
CA ASN A 73 -16.28 -1.52 28.26
C ASN A 73 -15.87 -2.46 29.42
N ARG A 74 -14.63 -2.32 29.89
CA ARG A 74 -14.26 -2.81 31.22
C ARG A 74 -15.10 -2.00 32.19
N THR A 75 -16.08 -2.65 32.81
CA THR A 75 -16.80 -2.13 33.97
C THR A 75 -15.77 -1.68 35.01
N ILE A 76 -15.58 -0.38 35.16
CA ILE A 76 -14.91 0.16 36.33
C ILE A 76 -15.96 0.09 37.44
N ILE A 77 -15.99 -1.00 38.20
CA ILE A 77 -16.58 -0.95 39.53
C ILE A 77 -15.71 0.04 40.33
N PRO A 78 -16.24 1.18 40.80
CA PRO A 78 -15.44 2.09 41.61
C PRO A 78 -15.01 1.38 42.89
N LYS A 79 -13.69 1.25 43.08
CA LYS A 79 -13.02 0.64 44.24
C LYS A 79 -13.18 1.44 45.56
N ARG A 80 -14.31 2.11 45.80
CA ARG A 80 -14.47 2.99 46.97
C ARG A 80 -15.82 2.83 47.69
N ILE A 81 -16.15 1.60 48.08
CA ILE A 81 -17.12 1.32 49.16
C ILE A 81 -16.64 0.12 49.99
N LYS A 82 -15.50 0.26 50.69
CA LYS A 82 -15.11 -0.62 51.81
C LYS A 82 -14.34 0.17 52.87
N GLN A 83 -15.01 1.16 53.48
CA GLN A 83 -14.46 1.82 54.67
C GLN A 83 -15.51 2.34 55.66
N ASN A 84 -16.78 1.89 55.58
CA ASN A 84 -17.85 2.33 56.49
C ASN A 84 -18.64 1.17 57.11
N TYR A 85 -17.95 0.10 57.54
CA TYR A 85 -18.51 -0.87 58.49
C TYR A 85 -17.38 -1.40 59.39
N MET A 86 -16.88 -0.54 60.27
CA MET A 86 -16.31 -0.94 61.56
C MET A 86 -16.87 0.03 62.60
N LEU A 87 -18.00 -0.34 63.19
CA LEU A 87 -18.40 -0.17 64.59
C LEU A 87 -19.62 -1.08 64.81
#